data_AF-A0A7X1LCD4-F1
#
_entry.id   AF-A0A7X1LCD4-F1
#
_cell.length_a   1.000
_cell.length_b   1.000
_cell.length_c   1.000
_cell.angle_alpha   90.00
_cell.angle_beta   90.00
_cell.angle_gamma   90.00
#
_symmetry.space_group_name_H-M   'P 1'
#
loop_
_entity.id
_entity.type
_entity.pdbx_description
1 polymer ?
#
loop_
_entity_poly.entity_id
_entity_poly.type
_entity_poly.pdbx_seq_one_letter_code
_entity_poly.pdbx_strand_id
1 'polypeptide(L)' 'MGMNFKAVYHYFDTTEDYNGFDDAYGDEIDLLIVKKINANLKVLLKYAHYNEKNNSGSLASNLTGGYDKDVFWTRLIYSF' A
#
# COMPACT_ATOMS: atom_id res chain seq x y z
N MET A 1 -27.01 -0.66 -7.49
CA MET A 1 -26.04 -0.36 -6.39
C MET A 1 -24.66 -0.73 -6.90
N GLY A 2 -23.72 0.22 -6.90
CA GLY A 2 -22.41 0.03 -7.53
C GLY A 2 -21.35 -0.47 -6.55
N MET A 3 -20.45 -1.30 -7.08
CA MET A 3 -19.19 -1.67 -6.44
C MET A 3 -18.06 -1.07 -7.27
N ASN A 4 -17.16 -0.34 -6.62
CA ASN A 4 -15.95 0.17 -7.26
C ASN A 4 -14.78 -0.71 -6.82
N PHE A 5 -13.96 -1.10 -7.78
CA PHE A 5 -12.72 -1.84 -7.56
C PHE A 5 -11.57 -1.04 -8.16
N LYS A 6 -10.45 -0.96 -7.44
CA LYS A 6 -9.20 -0.38 -7.91
C LYS A 6 -8.05 -1.30 -7.52
N ALA A 7 -7.19 -1.59 -8.48
CA ALA A 7 -5.89 -2.21 -8.26
C ALA A 7 -4.81 -1.24 -8.74
N VAL A 8 -3.73 -1.10 -7.97
CA VAL A 8 -2.59 -0.25 -8.30
C VAL A 8 -1.32 -1.03 -8.02
N TYR A 9 -0.34 -0.89 -8.91
CA TYR A 9 1.00 -1.39 -8.70
C TYR A 9 1.94 -0.19 -8.60
N HIS A 10 2.78 -0.18 -7.57
CA HIS A 10 3.87 0.77 -7.41
C HIS A 10 5.19 0.03 -7.56
N TYR A 11 6.08 0.62 -8.35
CA TYR A 11 7.48 0.21 -8.44
C TYR A 11 8.31 1.34 -7.86
N PHE A 12 9.25 0.98 -6.99
CA PHE A 12 10.09 1.95 -6.30
C PHE A 12 11.56 1.76 -6.66
N ASP A 13 12.15 2.79 -7.27
CA ASP A 13 13.55 2.87 -7.64
C ASP A 13 14.15 4.23 -7.27
N THR A 14 15.48 4.26 -7.21
CA THR A 14 16.25 5.49 -7.07
C THR A 14 17.45 5.46 -8.00
N THR A 15 17.91 6.65 -8.40
CA THR A 15 19.19 6.83 -9.11
C THR A 15 20.30 7.34 -8.19
N GLU A 16 19.96 7.60 -6.93
CA GLU A 16 20.85 8.12 -5.90
C GLU A 16 21.14 7.02 -4.87
N ASP A 17 22.44 6.78 -4.61
CA ASP A 17 22.90 5.95 -3.50
C ASP A 17 22.74 6.70 -2.19
N TYR A 18 21.60 6.50 -1.51
CA TYR A 18 21.33 7.19 -0.26
C TYR A 18 20.75 6.23 0.77
N ASN A 19 21.46 6.06 1.89
CA ASN A 19 21.01 5.29 3.04
C ASN A 19 20.40 3.93 2.62
N GLY A 20 21.18 3.04 2.02
CA GLY A 20 20.73 1.67 1.71
C GLY A 20 19.76 1.53 0.54
N PHE A 21 19.22 2.63 0.02
CA PHE A 21 18.51 2.64 -1.26
C PHE A 21 19.53 2.85 -2.38
N ASP A 22 19.71 1.79 -3.16
CA ASP A 22 20.53 1.73 -4.38
C ASP A 22 19.69 0.94 -5.39
N ASP A 23 19.39 1.56 -6.53
CA ASP A 23 18.53 1.03 -7.59
C ASP A 23 17.11 0.66 -7.09
N ALA A 24 16.52 -0.40 -7.64
CA ALA A 24 15.22 -0.93 -7.26
C ALA A 24 15.17 -1.36 -5.79
N TYR A 25 14.31 -0.72 -5.00
CA TYR A 25 14.25 -0.97 -3.55
C TYR A 25 12.95 -1.57 -3.04
N GLY A 26 11.93 -1.69 -3.90
CA GLY A 26 10.74 -2.45 -3.57
C GLY A 26 9.62 -2.30 -4.57
N ASP A 27 8.54 -3.01 -4.32
CA ASP A 27 7.29 -2.87 -5.04
C ASP A 27 6.08 -3.11 -4.14
N GLU A 28 4.95 -2.50 -4.51
CA GLU A 28 3.70 -2.59 -3.74
C GLU A 28 2.52 -2.88 -4.66
N ILE A 29 1.65 -3.80 -4.22
CA ILE A 29 0.33 -3.97 -4.82
C ILE A 29 -0.75 -3.48 -3.85
N ASP A 30 -1.61 -2.62 -4.36
CA ASP A 30 -2.63 -1.89 -3.62
C ASP A 30 -4.01 -2.26 -4.19
N LEU A 31 -4.86 -2.88 -3.37
CA LEU A 31 -6.23 -3.27 -3.74
C LEU A 31 -7.25 -2.50 -2.92
N LEU A 32 -8.28 -1.96 -3.57
CA LEU A 32 -9.35 -1.21 -2.94
C LEU A 32 -10.71 -1.65 -3.48
N ILE A 33 -11.61 -1.99 -2.57
CA ILE A 33 -13.03 -2.26 -2.84
C ILE A 33 -13.87 -1.24 -2.08
N VAL A 34 -14.80 -0.60 -2.77
CA VAL A 34 -15.82 0.27 -2.16
C VAL A 34 -17.20 -0.22 -2.58
N LYS A 35 -18.02 -0.60 -1.61
CA LYS A 35 -19.40 -1.06 -1.84
C LYS A 35 -20.39 -0.12 -1.17
N LYS A 36 -21.28 0.48 -1.97
CA LYS A 36 -22.44 1.21 -1.44
C LYS A 36 -23.52 0.20 -1.04
N ILE A 37 -23.85 0.15 0.25
CA ILE A 37 -24.86 -0.76 0.79
C ILE A 37 -26.26 -0.16 0.62
N ASN A 38 -26.42 1.12 0.94
CA ASN A 38 -27.66 1.88 0.71
C ASN A 38 -27.33 3.37 0.51
N ALA A 39 -28.34 4.25 0.53
CA ALA A 39 -28.15 5.69 0.33
C ALA A 39 -27.17 6.32 1.33
N ASN A 40 -27.16 5.82 2.57
CA ASN A 40 -26.44 6.38 3.71
C ASN A 40 -25.20 5.58 4.10
N LEU A 41 -25.05 4.33 3.64
CA LEU A 41 -24.01 3.42 4.12
C LEU A 41 -23.09 2.94 3.00
N LYS A 42 -21.78 3.07 3.22
CA LYS A 42 -20.71 2.53 2.35
C LYS A 42 -19.70 1.74 3.19
N VAL A 43 -19.19 0.67 2.60
CA VAL A 43 -18.08 -0.13 3.16
C VAL A 43 -16.88 0.01 2.23
N LEU A 44 -15.71 0.18 2.82
CA LEU A 44 -14.42 0.23 2.14
C LEU A 44 -13.51 -0.85 2.72
N LEU A 45 -12.89 -1.62 1.83
CA LEU A 45 -11.82 -2.58 2.15
C LEU A 45 -10.60 -2.18 1.35
N LYS A 46 -9.45 -2.01 2.01
CA LYS A 46 -8.16 -1.76 1.37
C LYS A 46 -7.17 -2.84 1.83
N TYR A 47 -6.42 -3.41 0.90
CA TYR A 47 -5.29 -4.28 1.14
C TYR A 47 -4.06 -3.71 0.43
N ALA A 48 -2.91 -3.74 1.08
CA ALA A 48 -1.62 -3.38 0.51
C ALA A 48 -0.60 -4.45 0.87
N HIS A 49 0.22 -4.84 -0.10
CA HIS A 49 1.37 -5.72 0.12
C HIS A 49 2.60 -5.05 -0.46
N TYR A 50 3.56 -4.75 0.41
CA TYR A 50 4.87 -4.24 0.06
C TYR A 50 5.90 -5.37 0.15
N ASN A 51 6.71 -5.50 -0.90
CA ASN A 51 7.86 -6.41 -0.98
C ASN A 51 9.14 -5.59 -1.03
N GLU A 52 10.04 -5.84 -0.08
CA GLU A 52 11.33 -5.17 -0.03
C GLU A 52 12.32 -5.83 -1.00
N LYS A 53 13.10 -5.04 -1.72
CA LYS A 53 14.22 -5.53 -2.52
C LYS A 53 15.55 -5.14 -1.90
N ASN A 54 16.57 -5.94 -2.19
CA ASN A 54 17.98 -5.63 -1.91
C ASN A 54 18.31 -5.29 -0.44
N ASN A 55 17.48 -5.73 0.52
CA ASN A 55 17.60 -5.36 1.93
C ASN A 55 17.63 -3.83 2.15
N SER A 56 17.10 -3.04 1.20
CA SER A 56 17.28 -1.59 1.15
C SER A 56 16.78 -0.88 2.40
N GLY A 57 15.67 -1.35 2.97
CA GLY A 57 15.11 -0.81 4.21
C GLY A 57 15.82 -1.25 5.49
N SER A 58 16.52 -2.39 5.47
CA SER A 58 17.42 -2.78 6.58
C SER A 58 18.76 -2.04 6.52
N LEU A 59 19.20 -1.65 5.33
CA LEU A 59 20.42 -0.89 5.07
C LEU A 59 20.20 0.63 5.24
N ALA A 60 18.94 1.08 5.29
CA ALA A 60 18.61 2.46 5.45
C ALA A 60 18.80 2.98 6.88
N SER A 61 19.86 3.78 7.06
CA SER A 61 20.13 4.44 8.34
C SER A 61 18.97 5.39 8.69
N ASN A 62 18.45 5.27 9.91
CA ASN A 62 17.32 6.04 10.47
C ASN A 62 15.91 5.71 9.96
N LEU A 63 15.73 4.65 9.17
CA LEU A 63 14.39 4.10 8.91
C LEU A 63 14.20 2.85 9.75
N THR A 64 13.13 2.83 10.57
CA THR A 64 12.66 1.59 11.19
C THR A 64 12.12 0.67 10.10
N GLY A 65 13.00 -0.13 9.52
CA GLY A 65 12.70 -1.31 8.73
C GLY A 65 11.85 -1.08 7.48
N GLY A 66 12.48 -1.11 6.31
CA GLY A 66 11.80 -1.75 5.18
C GLY A 66 11.91 -3.25 5.40
N TYR A 67 10.76 -3.91 5.38
CA TYR A 67 10.59 -5.35 5.42
C TYR A 67 9.26 -5.62 4.73
N ASP A 68 9.09 -6.85 4.25
CA ASP A 68 7.84 -7.28 3.64
C ASP A 68 6.66 -7.00 4.59
N LYS A 69 5.63 -6.34 4.07
CA LYS A 69 4.55 -5.85 4.90
C LYS A 69 3.20 -5.95 4.21
N ASP A 70 2.31 -6.65 4.88
CA ASP A 70 0.88 -6.65 4.58
C ASP A 70 0.15 -5.67 5.48
N VAL A 71 -0.75 -4.88 4.89
CA VAL A 71 -1.66 -4.03 5.65
C VAL A 71 -3.07 -4.15 5.12
N PHE A 72 -4.02 -4.30 6.03
CA PHE A 72 -5.43 -4.39 5.72
C PHE A 72 -6.23 -3.33 6.49
N TRP A 73 -7.07 -2.59 5.78
CA TRP A 73 -7.98 -1.61 6.35
C TRP A 73 -9.42 -1.95 6.00
N THR A 74 -10.29 -1.80 6.99
CA THR A 74 -11.74 -1.82 6.80
C THR A 74 -12.32 -0.53 7.35
N ARG A 75 -13.25 0.08 6.61
CA ARG A 75 -13.94 1.30 7.05
C ARG A 75 -15.41 1.23 6.72
N LEU A 76 -16.24 1.53 7.71
CA LEU A 76 -17.67 1.81 7.56
C LEU A 76 -17.87 3.32 7.49
N ILE A 77 -18.62 3.79 6.49
CA ILE A 77 -18.90 5.22 6.29
C ILE A 77 -20.41 5.41 6.26
N TYR A 78 -20.92 6.19 7.21
CA TYR A 78 -22.32 6.59 7.29
C TYR A 78 -22.47 8.08 6.92
N SER A 79 -23.52 8.42 6.18
CA SER A 79 -23.87 9.79 5.80
C SER A 79 -25.26 10.12 6.33
N PHE A 80 -25.38 11.24 7.04
CA PHE A 80 -26.64 11.75 7.58
C PHE A 80 -27.46 12.47 6.51
#